data_AF-A0A7V9LKY0-F1
#
_entry.id   AF-A0A7V9LKY0-F1
#
_cell.length_a   1.000
_cell.length_b   1.000
_cell.length_c   1.000
_cell.angle_alpha   90.00
_cell.angle_beta   90.00
_cell.angle_gamma   90.00
#
_symmetry.space_group_name_H-M   'P 1'
#
loop_
_entity.id
_entity.type
_entity.pdbx_description
1 polymer ?
#
loop_
_entity_poly.entity_id
_entity_poly.type
_entity_poly.pdbx_seq_one_letter_code
_entity_poly.pdbx_strand_id
1 'polypeptide(L)' 'MRIQAAVLETLGATRPYSVSRPLRVDELDLAPPGLNEVLIRIKAAGLCHSDLS' A
#
# COMPACT_ATOMS: atom_id res chain seq x y z
N MET A 1 -9.91 -3.08 12.05
CA MET A 1 -10.86 -2.84 10.95
C MET A 1 -10.27 -3.45 9.70
N ARG A 2 -10.99 -4.33 9.02
CA ARG A 2 -10.47 -5.06 7.86
C ARG A 2 -10.62 -4.24 6.58
N ILE A 3 -9.54 -4.09 5.82
CA ILE A 3 -9.50 -3.32 4.56
C ILE A 3 -8.70 -4.07 3.49
N GLN A 4 -8.88 -3.70 2.23
CA GLN A 4 -7.95 -4.05 1.16
C GLN A 4 -6.97 -2.90 0.91
N ALA A 5 -5.69 -3.21 0.78
CA ALA A 5 -4.63 -2.24 0.54
C ALA A 5 -3.63 -2.76 -0.50
N ALA A 6 -3.02 -1.85 -1.26
CA ALA A 6 -1.85 -2.17 -2.06
C ALA A 6 -0.60 -2.06 -1.20
N VAL A 7 0.13 -3.16 -1.02
CA VAL A 7 1.32 -3.29 -0.17
C VAL A 7 2.54 -3.55 -1.04
N LEU A 8 3.60 -2.80 -0.80
CA LEU A 8 4.90 -3.05 -1.42
C LEU A 8 5.64 -4.12 -0.60
N GLU A 9 5.65 -5.36 -1.10
CA GLU A 9 6.29 -6.47 -0.39
C GLU A 9 7.80 -6.53 -0.63
N THR A 10 8.25 -6.12 -1.82
CA THR A 10 9.66 -6.21 -2.23
C THR A 10 10.17 -4.86 -2.72
N LEU A 11 10.97 -4.20 -1.89
CA LEU A 11 11.73 -3.02 -2.27
C LEU A 11 12.82 -3.37 -3.29
N GLY A 12 13.10 -2.46 -4.23
CA GLY A 12 14.17 -2.63 -5.22
C GLY A 12 13.94 -3.77 -6.22
N ALA A 13 12.71 -4.25 -6.39
CA ALA A 13 12.40 -5.30 -7.34
C ALA A 13 12.86 -4.95 -8.76
N THR A 14 13.34 -5.95 -9.49
CA THR A 14 13.83 -5.75 -10.86
C THR A 14 12.67 -5.41 -11.80
N ARG A 15 12.94 -4.55 -12.78
CA ARG A 15 12.00 -4.28 -13.87
C ARG A 15 12.03 -5.43 -14.89
N PRO A 16 10.91 -5.73 -15.59
CA PRO A 16 9.62 -5.02 -15.54
C PRO A 16 8.70 -5.47 -14.38
N TYR A 17 8.01 -4.52 -13.74
CA TYR A 17 7.13 -4.79 -12.59
C TYR A 17 5.89 -5.65 -12.90
N SER A 18 5.51 -5.77 -14.17
CA SER A 18 4.47 -6.72 -14.59
C SER A 18 4.86 -8.19 -14.32
N VAL A 19 6.16 -8.46 -14.27
CA VAL A 19 6.73 -9.78 -13.99
C VAL A 19 7.12 -9.90 -12.53
N SER A 20 7.90 -8.95 -11.99
CA SER A 20 8.37 -9.02 -10.60
C SER A 20 7.31 -8.73 -9.55
N ARG A 21 6.21 -8.05 -9.93
CA ARG A 21 5.00 -7.83 -9.12
C ARG A 21 5.29 -7.45 -7.66
N PRO A 22 6.03 -6.35 -7.41
CA PRO A 22 6.43 -5.98 -6.05
C PRO A 22 5.29 -5.45 -5.20
N LEU A 23 4.21 -4.97 -5.84
CA LEU A 23 2.98 -4.52 -5.18
C LEU A 23 1.92 -5.62 -5.22
N ARG A 24 1.32 -5.93 -4.07
CA ARG A 24 0.21 -6.88 -3.94
C ARG A 24 -0.97 -6.23 -3.27
N VAL A 25 -2.16 -6.69 -3.64
CA VAL A 25 -3.40 -6.28 -2.98
C VAL A 25 -3.70 -7.30 -1.91
N ASP A 26 -3.56 -6.89 -0.65
CA ASP A 26 -3.74 -7.76 0.51
C ASP A 26 -4.77 -7.17 1.47
N GLU A 27 -5.25 -8.06 2.33
CA GLU A 27 -6.21 -7.72 3.36
C GLU A 27 -5.48 -7.39 4.66
N LEU A 28 -5.72 -6.20 5.20
CA LEU A 28 -5.05 -5.70 6.40
C LEU A 28 -6.07 -5.38 7.49
N ASP A 29 -5.66 -5.60 8.74
CA ASP A 29 -6.40 -5.16 9.91
C ASP A 29 -5.79 -3.87 10.47
N LEU A 30 -6.53 -2.76 10.33
CA LEU A 30 -6.17 -1.46 10.89
C LEU A 30 -6.54 -1.36 12.37
N ALA A 31 -5.61 -0.85 13.17
CA ALA A 31 -5.88 -0.37 14.52
C ALA A 31 -6.82 0.86 14.49
N PRO A 32 -7.57 1.13 15.58
CA PRO A 32 -8.27 2.40 15.72
C PRO A 32 -7.26 3.57 15.80
N PRO A 33 -7.64 4.79 15.39
CA PRO A 33 -6.76 5.95 15.49
C PRO A 33 -6.44 6.27 16.95
N GLY A 34 -5.18 6.61 17.21
CA GLY A 34 -4.69 7.09 18.50
C GLY A 34 -4.99 8.57 18.75
N LEU A 35 -4.38 9.12 19.82
CA LEU A 35 -4.47 10.55 20.13
C LEU A 35 -3.81 11.37 19.00
N ASN A 36 -4.54 12.36 18.48
CA ASN A 36 -4.13 13.21 17.36
C ASN A 36 -3.99 12.49 15.99
N GLU A 37 -4.55 11.30 15.84
CA GLU A 37 -4.63 10.60 14.56
C GLU A 37 -6.03 10.67 13.97
N VAL A 38 -6.13 10.52 12.65
CA VAL A 38 -7.40 10.44 11.93
C VAL A 38 -7.43 9.19 11.06
N LEU A 39 -8.57 8.51 11.06
CA LEU A 39 -8.81 7.39 10.15
C LEU A 39 -9.50 7.92 8.89
N ILE A 40 -8.84 7.80 7.75
CA ILE A 40 -9.33 8.30 6.47
C ILE A 40 -9.73 7.12 5.57
N ARG A 41 -10.96 7.16 5.06
CA ARG A 41 -11.40 6.25 4.00
C ARG A 41 -10.93 6.79 2.64
N ILE A 42 -9.90 6.17 2.08
CA ILE A 42 -9.35 6.55 0.77
C ILE A 42 -10.38 6.26 -0.33
N LYS A 43 -10.66 7.26 -1.18
CA LYS A 43 -11.53 7.11 -2.36
C LYS A 43 -10.74 6.74 -3.63
N ALA A 44 -9.53 7.28 -3.77
CA ALA A 44 -8.61 7.00 -4.84
C ALA A 44 -7.17 7.27 -4.38
N ALA A 45 -6.20 6.55 -4.94
CA ALA A 45 -4.77 6.77 -4.75
C ALA A 45 -4.06 6.64 -6.11
N GLY A 46 -2.97 7.38 -6.29
CA GLY A 46 -2.08 7.26 -7.45
C GLY A 46 -0.74 6.67 -7.03
N LEU A 47 0.01 6.12 -8.00
CA LEU A 47 1.38 5.68 -7.78
C LEU A 47 2.36 6.74 -8.29
N CYS A 48 3.40 6.99 -7.51
CA CYS A 48 4.52 7.85 -7.84
C CYS A 48 5.79 7.02 -8.11
N HIS A 49 6.82 7.66 -8.68
CA HIS A 49 8.12 7.04 -8.84
C HIS A 49 8.77 6.68 -7.49
N SER A 50 8.59 7.51 -6.47
CA SER A 50 9.14 7.31 -5.11
C SER A 50 8.57 6.10 -4.38
N ASP A 51 7.39 5.62 -4.78
CA ASP A 51 6.77 4.46 -4.14
C ASP A 51 7.46 3.15 -4.56
N LEU A 52 8.19 3.16 -5.68
CA LEU A 52 8.83 1.97 -6.27
C LEU A 52 10.35 2.11 -6.43
N SER A 53 10.92 3.19 -5.90
CA SER A 53 12.36 3.47 -5.92
C SER A 53 13.13 2.65 -4.89
#